data_AF-A0A7W7ZIZ4-F1
#
_entry.id   AF-A0A7W7ZIZ4-F1
#
_cell.length_a   1.000
_cell.length_b   1.000
_cell.length_c   1.000
_cell.angle_alpha   90.00
_cell.angle_beta   90.00
_cell.angle_gamma   90.00
#
_symmetry.space_group_name_H-M   'P 1'
#
loop_
_entity.id
_entity.type
_entity.pdbx_description
1 polymer ?
#
loop_
_entity_poly.entity_id
_entity_poly.type
_entity_poly.pdbx_seq_one_letter_code
_entity_poly.pdbx_strand_id
1 'polypeptide(L)'
;MGIGESSFYNTHKSKKHAYLECLKHYNETVNRKRAEAFFIAPTAALGIRALFKTVLDCLDDPNTPSLVCLMAGSLTHEVLDEPELRQYVEERMTLLADAMIARMSADKQAGVLEEKLDPHLVVPVIITYLQGIWRMALVFYERSRFEGQIDVFLTGLGL
;
A
#
# COMPACT_ATOMS: atom_id res chain seq x y z
N MET A 1 -21.76 6.91 11.54
CA MET A 1 -22.50 5.63 11.70
C MET A 1 -23.96 5.83 12.09
N GLY A 2 -24.35 6.91 12.80
CA GLY A 2 -25.76 7.12 13.16
C GLY A 2 -26.33 6.09 14.13
N ILE A 3 -25.46 5.43 14.91
CA ILE A 3 -25.83 4.40 15.91
C ILE A 3 -25.53 4.89 17.32
N GLY A 4 -26.29 4.39 18.30
CA GLY A 4 -26.03 4.64 19.71
C GLY A 4 -24.81 3.88 20.24
N GLU A 5 -24.25 4.34 21.35
CA GLU A 5 -23.07 3.75 21.98
C GLU A 5 -23.27 2.28 22.37
N SER A 6 -24.43 1.93 22.94
CA SER A 6 -24.76 0.55 23.28
C SER A 6 -24.78 -0.35 22.04
N SER A 7 -25.33 0.13 20.92
CA SER A 7 -25.30 -0.61 19.64
C SER A 7 -23.87 -0.81 19.13
N PHE A 8 -23.01 0.19 19.25
CA PHE A 8 -21.61 0.09 18.85
C PHE A 8 -20.88 -1.00 19.64
N TYR A 9 -20.94 -0.97 20.97
CA TYR A 9 -20.26 -1.95 21.81
C TYR A 9 -20.89 -3.34 21.75
N ASN A 10 -22.20 -3.45 21.51
CA ASN A 10 -22.85 -4.73 21.24
C ASN A 10 -22.29 -5.40 19.98
N THR A 11 -22.12 -4.64 18.89
CA THR A 11 -21.60 -5.15 17.61
C THR A 11 -20.09 -5.36 17.65
N HIS A 12 -19.34 -4.31 17.97
CA HIS A 12 -17.88 -4.29 17.78
C HIS A 12 -17.08 -4.60 19.04
N LYS A 13 -17.71 -4.75 20.21
CA LYS A 13 -17.07 -5.10 21.49
C LYS A 13 -16.11 -4.05 22.07
N SER A 14 -15.26 -3.43 21.26
CA SER A 14 -14.32 -2.39 21.66
C SER A 14 -13.96 -1.50 20.46
N LYS A 15 -13.39 -0.32 20.73
CA LYS A 15 -12.83 0.55 19.68
C LYS A 15 -11.69 -0.12 18.92
N LYS A 16 -10.81 -0.85 19.63
CA LYS A 16 -9.72 -1.64 19.04
C LYS A 16 -10.26 -2.64 18.01
N HIS A 17 -11.25 -3.43 18.41
CA HIS A 17 -11.83 -4.44 17.52
C HIS A 17 -12.58 -3.79 16.34
N ALA A 18 -13.33 -2.71 16.57
CA ALA A 18 -13.93 -1.94 15.48
C ALA A 18 -12.87 -1.46 14.47
N TYR A 19 -11.74 -0.93 14.95
CA TYR A 19 -10.66 -0.44 14.10
C TYR A 19 -9.96 -1.57 13.33
N LEU A 20 -9.72 -2.73 13.97
CA LEU A 20 -9.19 -3.91 13.30
C LEU A 20 -10.11 -4.37 12.16
N GLU A 21 -11.43 -4.40 12.38
CA GLU A 21 -12.41 -4.74 11.34
C GLU A 21 -12.40 -3.69 10.21
N CYS A 22 -12.20 -2.41 10.52
CA CYS A 22 -11.99 -1.38 9.49
C CYS A 22 -10.73 -1.62 8.66
N LEU A 23 -9.60 -2.00 9.27
CA LEU A 23 -8.37 -2.33 8.55
C LEU A 23 -8.55 -3.54 7.64
N LYS A 24 -9.22 -4.59 8.11
CA LYS A 24 -9.57 -5.78 7.30
C LYS A 24 -10.43 -5.41 6.12
N HIS A 25 -11.54 -4.72 6.36
CA HIS A 25 -12.45 -4.30 5.31
C HIS A 25 -11.75 -3.41 4.27
N TYR A 26 -10.92 -2.47 4.72
CA TYR A 26 -10.12 -1.62 3.83
C TYR A 26 -9.14 -2.44 2.98
N ASN A 27 -8.51 -3.46 3.55
CA ASN A 27 -7.61 -4.33 2.81
C ASN A 27 -8.33 -5.15 1.72
N GLU A 28 -9.51 -5.68 2.04
CA GLU A 28 -10.32 -6.49 1.12
C GLU A 28 -10.99 -5.67 0.01
N THR A 29 -11.12 -4.36 0.20
CA THR A 29 -11.81 -3.47 -0.75
C THR A 29 -10.86 -2.52 -1.48
N VAL A 30 -10.19 -1.63 -0.75
CA VAL A 30 -9.37 -0.56 -1.32
C VAL A 30 -7.99 -1.07 -1.72
N ASN A 31 -7.27 -1.73 -0.81
CA ASN A 31 -5.94 -2.23 -1.14
C ASN A 31 -5.97 -3.41 -2.12
N ARG A 32 -7.04 -4.22 -2.13
CA ARG A 32 -7.19 -5.29 -3.12
C ARG A 32 -7.09 -4.77 -4.55
N LYS A 33 -7.70 -3.62 -4.88
CA LYS A 33 -7.60 -3.02 -6.23
C LYS A 33 -6.16 -2.69 -6.62
N ARG A 34 -5.38 -2.16 -5.68
CA ARG A 34 -3.96 -1.83 -5.87
C ARG A 34 -3.11 -3.09 -6.07
N ALA A 35 -3.38 -4.13 -5.27
CA ALA A 35 -2.74 -5.42 -5.41
C ALA A 35 -3.08 -6.07 -6.76
N GLU A 36 -4.35 -6.05 -7.18
CA GLU A 36 -4.80 -6.56 -8.48
C GLU A 36 -4.07 -5.85 -9.64
N ALA A 37 -3.99 -4.53 -9.62
CA ALA A 37 -3.25 -3.77 -10.62
C ALA A 37 -1.78 -4.20 -10.72
N PHE A 38 -1.14 -4.47 -9.58
CA PHE A 38 0.20 -5.05 -9.56
C PHE A 38 0.19 -6.43 -10.23
N PHE A 39 -0.55 -7.40 -9.69
CA PHE A 39 -0.43 -8.82 -10.07
C PHE A 39 -0.89 -9.17 -11.48
N ILE A 40 -1.86 -8.44 -12.04
CA ILE A 40 -2.42 -8.74 -13.38
C ILE A 40 -1.49 -8.25 -14.50
N ALA A 41 -0.57 -7.32 -14.21
CA ALA A 41 0.36 -6.82 -15.21
C ALA A 41 1.26 -7.94 -15.79
N PRO A 42 1.74 -7.82 -17.04
CA PRO A 42 2.57 -8.87 -17.65
C PRO A 42 3.91 -9.12 -16.95
N THR A 43 4.49 -8.09 -16.35
CA THR A 43 5.78 -8.16 -15.63
C THR A 43 5.67 -7.44 -14.28
N ALA A 44 6.58 -7.75 -13.37
CA ALA A 44 6.73 -7.10 -12.08
C ALA A 44 6.98 -5.59 -12.23
N ALA A 45 7.84 -5.18 -13.17
CA ALA A 45 8.12 -3.77 -13.44
C ALA A 45 6.86 -3.01 -13.90
N LEU A 46 6.12 -3.57 -14.86
CA LEU A 46 4.84 -3.01 -15.29
C LEU A 46 3.80 -3.04 -14.16
N GLY A 47 3.83 -4.07 -13.32
CA GLY A 47 2.98 -4.17 -12.14
C GLY A 47 3.26 -3.07 -11.12
N ILE A 48 4.53 -2.74 -10.87
CA ILE A 48 4.90 -1.66 -9.95
C ILE A 48 4.43 -0.31 -10.51
N ARG A 49 4.59 -0.08 -11.82
CA ARG A 49 4.05 1.11 -12.49
C ARG A 49 2.52 1.18 -12.39
N ALA A 50 1.82 0.06 -12.59
CA ALA A 50 0.37 -0.03 -12.45
C ALA A 50 -0.12 0.19 -11.00
N LEU A 51 0.64 -0.30 -10.01
CA LEU A 51 0.39 -0.04 -8.59
C LEU A 51 0.46 1.46 -8.29
N PHE A 52 1.54 2.14 -8.70
CA PHE A 52 1.68 3.58 -8.52
C PHE A 52 0.62 4.37 -9.29
N LYS A 53 0.27 3.95 -10.50
CA LYS A 53 -0.84 4.57 -11.24
C LYS A 53 -2.15 4.49 -10.44
N THR A 54 -2.46 3.31 -9.89
CA THR A 54 -3.68 3.11 -9.08
C THR A 54 -3.68 4.00 -7.83
N VAL A 55 -2.51 4.25 -7.23
CA VAL A 55 -2.34 5.19 -6.11
C VAL A 55 -2.69 6.61 -6.54
N LEU A 56 -2.17 7.07 -7.68
CA LEU A 56 -2.47 8.41 -8.20
C LEU A 56 -3.94 8.54 -8.62
N ASP A 57 -4.51 7.52 -9.25
CA ASP A 57 -5.92 7.50 -9.61
C ASP A 57 -6.81 7.62 -8.36
N CYS A 58 -6.41 7.04 -7.22
CA CYS A 58 -7.11 7.27 -5.95
C CYS A 58 -7.00 8.73 -5.47
N LEU A 59 -5.84 9.36 -5.65
CA LEU A 59 -5.62 10.75 -5.22
C LEU A 59 -6.38 11.77 -6.10
N ASP A 60 -6.61 11.46 -7.37
CA ASP A 60 -7.41 12.28 -8.28
C ASP A 60 -8.92 12.08 -8.13
N ASP A 61 -9.37 10.94 -7.58
CA ASP A 61 -10.81 10.66 -7.44
C ASP A 61 -11.42 11.58 -6.36
N PRO A 62 -12.33 12.51 -6.73
CA PRO A 62 -12.97 13.41 -5.78
C PRO A 62 -13.86 12.69 -4.77
N ASN A 63 -14.20 11.41 -5.01
CA ASN A 63 -14.96 10.57 -4.08
C ASN A 63 -14.06 9.82 -3.09
N THR A 64 -12.74 9.87 -3.24
CA THR A 64 -11.82 9.30 -2.27
C THR A 64 -11.90 10.10 -0.97
N PRO A 65 -12.31 9.49 0.15
CA PRO A 65 -12.61 10.22 1.39
C PRO A 65 -11.37 10.73 2.12
N SER A 66 -10.17 10.31 1.71
CA SER A 66 -8.90 10.65 2.36
C SER A 66 -7.73 10.52 1.39
N LEU A 67 -6.85 11.52 1.39
CA LEU A 67 -5.56 11.46 0.67
C LEU A 67 -4.54 10.52 1.33
N VAL A 68 -4.86 9.95 2.50
CA VAL A 68 -4.00 9.00 3.20
C VAL A 68 -4.59 7.61 3.10
N CYS A 69 -3.80 6.67 2.56
CA CYS A 69 -4.07 5.25 2.65
C CYS A 69 -4.22 4.82 4.12
N LEU A 70 -5.28 4.09 4.47
CA LEU A 70 -5.53 3.71 5.86
C LEU A 70 -4.38 2.88 6.46
N MET A 71 -3.75 1.98 5.69
CA MET A 71 -2.58 1.23 6.14
C MET A 71 -1.34 2.11 6.35
N ALA A 72 -1.18 3.17 5.55
CA ALA A 72 -0.11 4.16 5.77
C ALA A 72 -0.39 5.00 7.02
N GLY A 73 -1.67 5.35 7.21
CA GLY A 73 -2.18 6.10 8.35
C GLY A 73 -2.14 5.33 9.66
N SER A 74 -2.17 3.99 9.61
CA SER A 74 -2.13 3.13 10.80
C SER A 74 -0.74 2.96 11.39
N LEU A 75 0.32 3.50 10.77
CA LEU A 75 1.68 3.45 11.29
C LEU A 75 1.91 4.57 12.33
N THR A 76 1.21 4.49 13.46
CA THR A 76 1.33 5.42 14.59
C THR A 76 1.52 4.67 15.91
N HIS A 77 2.01 5.36 16.94
CA HIS A 77 2.20 4.76 18.26
C HIS A 77 0.88 4.22 18.84
N GLU A 78 -0.23 4.93 18.68
CA GLU A 78 -1.54 4.51 19.21
C GLU A 78 -2.02 3.18 18.63
N VAL A 79 -1.64 2.87 17.39
CA VAL A 79 -1.97 1.59 16.75
C VAL A 79 -0.92 0.55 17.04
N LEU A 80 0.36 0.91 16.94
CA LEU A 80 1.46 -0.04 17.06
C LEU A 80 1.70 -0.46 18.52
N ASP A 81 1.29 0.31 19.53
CA ASP A 81 1.41 -0.12 20.93
C ASP A 81 0.34 -1.16 21.32
N GLU A 82 -0.71 -1.34 20.49
CA GLU A 82 -1.72 -2.39 20.65
C GLU A 82 -1.28 -3.68 19.94
N PRO A 83 -0.99 -4.79 20.68
CA PRO A 83 -0.33 -5.97 20.11
C PRO A 83 -1.05 -6.61 18.93
N GLU A 84 -2.38 -6.75 19.00
CA GLU A 84 -3.18 -7.33 17.91
C GLU A 84 -3.18 -6.45 16.65
N LEU A 85 -3.20 -5.13 16.82
CA LEU A 85 -3.17 -4.19 15.70
C LEU A 85 -1.78 -4.15 15.07
N ARG A 86 -0.72 -4.11 15.88
CA ARG A 86 0.67 -4.24 15.42
C ARG A 86 0.84 -5.51 14.60
N GLN A 87 0.48 -6.66 15.16
CA GLN A 87 0.60 -7.94 14.50
C GLN A 87 -0.11 -7.93 13.14
N TYR A 88 -1.36 -7.45 13.10
CA TYR A 88 -2.10 -7.37 11.85
C TYR A 88 -1.40 -6.47 10.82
N VAL A 89 -0.94 -5.28 11.21
CA VAL A 89 -0.26 -4.36 10.29
C VAL A 89 1.06 -4.95 9.77
N GLU A 90 1.88 -5.51 10.65
CA GLU A 90 3.15 -6.15 10.30
C GLU A 90 2.95 -7.35 9.36
N GLU A 91 1.98 -8.21 9.64
CA GLU A 91 1.62 -9.35 8.78
C GLU A 91 1.19 -8.87 7.39
N ARG A 92 0.33 -7.85 7.30
CA ARG A 92 -0.14 -7.32 6.01
C ARG A 92 0.98 -6.68 5.19
N MET A 93 1.90 -5.96 5.84
CA MET A 93 3.06 -5.38 5.17
C MET A 93 4.04 -6.46 4.69
N THR A 94 4.30 -7.47 5.53
CA THR A 94 5.17 -8.60 5.21
C THR A 94 4.62 -9.40 4.03
N LEU A 95 3.32 -9.74 4.04
CA LEU A 95 2.66 -10.45 2.94
C LEU A 95 2.76 -9.71 1.61
N LEU A 96 2.62 -8.37 1.62
CA LEU A 96 2.79 -7.57 0.40
C LEU A 96 4.24 -7.62 -0.09
N ALA A 97 5.21 -7.42 0.82
CA ALA A 97 6.62 -7.45 0.49
C ALA A 97 7.03 -8.81 -0.09
N ASP A 98 6.69 -9.90 0.57
CA ASP A 98 7.01 -11.27 0.13
C ASP A 98 6.43 -11.56 -1.26
N ALA A 99 5.20 -11.13 -1.52
CA ALA A 99 4.57 -11.35 -2.82
C ALA A 99 5.21 -10.50 -3.94
N MET A 100 5.62 -9.27 -3.64
CA MET A 100 6.38 -8.43 -4.58
C MET A 100 7.76 -9.02 -4.86
N ILE A 101 8.47 -9.47 -3.82
CA ILE A 101 9.79 -10.12 -3.91
C ILE A 101 9.70 -11.38 -4.77
N ALA A 102 8.73 -12.26 -4.49
CA ALA A 102 8.56 -13.50 -5.22
C ALA A 102 8.33 -13.25 -6.71
N ARG A 103 7.47 -12.27 -7.04
CA ARG A 103 7.17 -11.92 -8.44
C ARG A 103 8.36 -11.28 -9.16
N MET A 104 9.06 -10.35 -8.51
CA MET A 104 10.28 -9.77 -9.08
C MET A 104 11.39 -10.81 -9.25
N SER A 105 11.50 -11.77 -8.34
CA SER A 105 12.45 -12.88 -8.45
C SER A 105 12.14 -13.78 -9.64
N ALA A 106 10.86 -14.06 -9.90
CA ALA A 106 10.43 -14.83 -11.07
C ALA A 106 10.80 -14.11 -12.38
N ASP A 107 10.53 -12.81 -12.48
CA ASP A 107 10.89 -12.02 -13.66
C ASP A 107 12.41 -11.93 -13.87
N LYS A 108 13.18 -11.81 -12.78
CA LYS A 108 14.64 -11.86 -12.82
C LYS A 108 15.13 -13.21 -13.35
N GLN A 109 14.58 -14.32 -12.85
CA GLN A 109 14.93 -15.67 -13.32
C GLN A 109 14.55 -15.88 -14.80
N ALA A 110 13.49 -15.23 -15.27
CA ALA A 110 13.06 -15.25 -16.67
C ALA A 110 13.89 -14.30 -17.58
N GLY A 111 14.86 -13.56 -17.03
CA GLY A 111 15.68 -12.60 -17.77
C GLY A 111 14.94 -11.31 -18.17
N VAL A 112 13.79 -11.04 -17.55
CA VAL A 112 12.99 -9.81 -17.79
C VAL A 112 13.56 -8.63 -16.99
N LEU A 113 14.06 -8.88 -15.78
CA LEU A 113 14.73 -7.88 -14.95
C LEU A 113 16.26 -8.04 -15.00
N GLU A 114 16.98 -6.95 -14.76
CA GLU A 114 18.45 -6.94 -14.74
C GLU A 114 19.03 -7.91 -13.69
N GLU A 115 20.10 -8.62 -14.05
CA GLU A 115 20.73 -9.65 -13.18
C GLU A 115 21.22 -9.08 -11.84
N LYS A 116 21.70 -7.83 -11.84
CA LYS A 116 22.18 -7.15 -10.63
C LYS A 116 21.07 -6.67 -9.70
N LEU A 117 19.81 -6.67 -10.15
CA LEU A 117 18.69 -6.24 -9.33
C LEU A 117 18.45 -7.26 -8.23
N ASP A 118 18.43 -6.84 -6.96
CA ASP A 118 18.08 -7.70 -5.82
C ASP A 118 16.66 -7.37 -5.34
N PRO A 119 15.66 -8.24 -5.61
CA PRO A 119 14.30 -8.04 -5.15
C PRO A 119 14.18 -7.82 -3.64
N HIS A 120 15.01 -8.48 -2.82
CA HIS A 120 14.95 -8.36 -1.36
C HIS A 120 15.40 -6.99 -0.85
N LEU A 121 16.24 -6.29 -1.61
CA LEU A 121 16.67 -4.91 -1.28
C LEU A 121 15.77 -3.87 -1.93
N VAL A 122 15.32 -4.11 -3.16
CA VAL A 122 14.54 -3.13 -3.94
C VAL A 122 13.10 -3.03 -3.45
N VAL A 123 12.44 -4.14 -3.09
CA VAL A 123 11.04 -4.11 -2.66
C VAL A 123 10.82 -3.27 -1.40
N PRO A 124 11.61 -3.38 -0.32
CA PRO A 124 11.48 -2.50 0.84
C PRO A 124 11.58 -1.01 0.46
N VAL A 125 12.51 -0.65 -0.44
CA VAL A 125 12.68 0.73 -0.92
C VAL A 125 11.44 1.22 -1.66
N ILE A 126 10.85 0.39 -2.53
CA ILE A 126 9.59 0.70 -3.22
C ILE A 126 8.45 0.90 -2.23
N ILE A 127 8.32 0.01 -1.24
CA ILE A 127 7.27 0.13 -0.21
C ILE A 127 7.45 1.41 0.59
N THR A 128 8.67 1.75 1.00
CA THR A 128 8.97 3.01 1.70
C THR A 128 8.58 4.23 0.85
N TYR A 129 8.95 4.24 -0.42
CA TYR A 129 8.59 5.32 -1.34
C TYR A 129 7.07 5.44 -1.51
N LEU A 130 6.38 4.30 -1.67
CA LEU A 130 4.92 4.23 -1.72
C LEU A 130 4.26 4.79 -0.45
N GLN A 131 4.79 4.50 0.75
CA GLN A 131 4.30 5.13 1.98
C GLN A 131 4.52 6.64 1.98
N GLY A 132 5.67 7.09 1.47
CA GLY A 132 6.02 8.50 1.34
C GLY A 132 5.05 9.29 0.46
N ILE A 133 4.57 8.71 -0.65
CA ILE A 133 3.63 9.38 -1.57
C ILE A 133 2.39 9.89 -0.83
N TRP A 134 1.78 9.05 0.02
CA TRP A 134 0.58 9.44 0.77
C TRP A 134 0.85 10.61 1.72
N ARG A 135 2.05 10.67 2.30
CA ARG A 135 2.45 11.76 3.21
C ARG A 135 2.74 13.05 2.45
N MET A 136 3.37 12.96 1.29
CA MET A 136 3.68 14.14 0.48
C MET A 136 2.43 14.71 -0.20
N ALA A 137 1.48 13.87 -0.61
CA ALA A 137 0.22 14.30 -1.19
C ALA A 137 -0.63 15.15 -0.22
N LEU A 138 -0.49 14.95 1.10
CA LEU A 138 -1.12 15.81 2.11
C LEU A 138 -0.57 17.25 2.09
N VAL A 139 0.70 17.42 1.76
CA VAL A 139 1.37 18.73 1.75
C VAL A 139 1.05 19.46 0.46
N PHE A 140 1.21 18.76 -0.67
CA PHE A 140 0.95 19.29 -2.00
C PHE A 140 0.75 18.12 -2.97
N TYR A 141 -0.31 18.19 -3.77
CA TYR A 141 -0.60 17.19 -4.78
C TYR A 141 -0.75 17.83 -6.16
N GLU A 142 0.08 17.37 -7.09
CA GLU A 142 -0.01 17.65 -8.51
C GLU A 142 0.39 16.36 -9.24
N ARG A 143 -0.56 15.75 -9.96
CA ARG A 143 -0.38 14.43 -10.56
C ARG A 143 0.89 14.32 -11.41
N SER A 144 1.11 15.26 -12.34
CA SER A 144 2.27 15.31 -13.24
C SER A 144 3.61 15.27 -12.49
N ARG A 145 3.69 15.97 -11.36
CA ARG A 145 4.89 15.98 -10.53
C ARG A 145 5.15 14.61 -9.90
N PHE A 146 4.13 13.97 -9.36
CA PHE A 146 4.28 12.62 -8.79
C PHE A 146 4.60 11.58 -9.85
N GLU A 147 3.98 11.65 -11.03
CA GLU A 147 4.30 10.77 -12.16
C GLU A 147 5.78 10.89 -12.56
N GLY A 148 6.29 12.11 -12.69
CA GLY A 148 7.71 12.34 -12.98
C GLY A 148 8.65 11.83 -11.89
N GLN A 149 8.29 11.99 -10.61
CA GLN A 149 9.08 11.47 -9.49
C GLN A 149 9.09 9.94 -9.44
N ILE A 150 7.93 9.31 -9.66
CA ILE A 150 7.79 7.85 -9.74
C ILE A 150 8.63 7.31 -10.90
N ASP A 151 8.60 7.95 -12.07
CA ASP A 151 9.36 7.50 -13.22
C ASP A 151 10.87 7.55 -12.95
N VAL A 152 11.38 8.67 -12.45
CA VAL A 152 12.80 8.81 -12.05
C VAL A 152 13.17 7.77 -10.98
N PHE A 153 12.31 7.56 -9.99
CA PHE A 153 12.53 6.58 -8.92
C PHE A 153 12.63 5.16 -9.46
N LEU A 154 11.69 4.74 -10.31
CA LEU A 154 11.67 3.39 -10.87
C LEU A 154 12.81 3.16 -11.86
N THR A 155 13.08 4.13 -12.74
CA THR A 155 14.22 4.05 -13.66
C THR A 155 15.54 3.96 -12.90
N GLY A 156 15.71 4.69 -11.79
CA GLY A 156 16.89 4.59 -10.93
C GLY A 156 17.06 3.22 -10.27
N LEU A 157 15.98 2.46 -10.09
CA LEU A 157 15.98 1.08 -9.59
C LEU A 157 16.12 0.02 -10.69
N GLY A 158 16.14 0.41 -11.97
CA GLY A 158 16.15 -0.50 -13.11
C GLY A 158 14.77 -1.11 -13.43
N LEU A 159 13.69 -0.35 -13.22
CA LEU A 159 12.28 -0.74 -13.39
C LEU A 159 11.48 0.21 -14.31
#